data_AF-A0A0T5XCX6-F1
#
_entry.id   AF-A0A0T5XCX6-F1
#
_cell.length_a   1.000
_cell.length_b   1.000
_cell.length_c   1.000
_cell.angle_alpha   90.00
_cell.angle_beta   90.00
_cell.angle_gamma   90.00
#
_symmetry.space_group_name_H-M   'P 1'
#
loop_
_entity.id
_entity.type
_entity.pdbx_description
1 polymer ?
#
loop_
_entity_poly.entity_id
_entity_poly.type
_entity_poly.pdbx_seq_one_letter_code
_entity_poly.pdbx_strand_id
1 'polypeptide(L)'
;MLFDAGGRIGEKFGVYSEADGIDIRGTFIIDPDGILQCIDILPAPCGRSVDEIIRRIQALQHIRATSAKEVTPSDWRPGCSTLKPSPDMVGKVWQFVEEQKGSPGGSKTQQPTPPGGC
;
A
#
# COMPACT_ATOMS: atom_id res chain seq x y z
N MET A 1 22.52 -9.03 -3.08
CA MET A 1 21.87 -10.28 -3.52
C MET A 1 22.12 -11.34 -2.45
N LEU A 2 21.10 -12.12 -2.12
CA LEU A 2 21.18 -13.23 -1.17
C LEU A 2 21.26 -14.55 -1.97
N PHE A 3 21.93 -15.56 -1.42
CA PHE A 3 22.05 -16.87 -2.05
C PHE A 3 21.10 -17.87 -1.37
N ASP A 4 20.21 -18.49 -2.16
CA ASP A 4 19.27 -19.52 -1.70
C ASP A 4 19.17 -20.70 -2.69
N ALA A 5 20.29 -21.38 -2.97
CA ALA A 5 20.27 -22.55 -3.86
C ALA A 5 19.44 -23.73 -3.32
N GLY A 6 19.10 -23.71 -2.03
CA GLY A 6 18.27 -24.74 -1.40
C GLY A 6 16.77 -24.44 -1.43
N GLY A 7 16.33 -23.30 -1.96
CA GLY A 7 14.92 -22.89 -2.01
C GLY A 7 14.26 -22.68 -0.65
N ARG A 8 15.01 -22.73 0.47
CA ARG A 8 14.43 -22.78 1.82
C ARG A 8 13.81 -21.44 2.22
N ILE A 9 14.32 -20.35 1.66
CA ILE A 9 13.76 -19.02 1.88
C ILE A 9 12.52 -18.89 1.02
N GLY A 10 12.61 -19.26 -0.27
CA GLY A 10 11.46 -19.28 -1.18
C GLY A 10 10.27 -20.07 -0.66
N GLU A 11 10.50 -21.27 -0.10
CA GLU A 11 9.47 -22.11 0.52
C GLU A 11 8.76 -21.39 1.66
N LYS A 12 9.51 -20.75 2.57
CA LYS A 12 8.94 -20.00 3.70
C LYS A 12 8.09 -18.81 3.26
N PHE A 13 8.46 -18.18 2.15
CA PHE A 13 7.71 -17.08 1.56
C PHE A 13 6.61 -17.54 0.59
N GLY A 14 6.46 -18.85 0.38
CA GLY A 14 5.44 -19.43 -0.51
C GLY A 14 5.69 -19.12 -1.99
N VAL A 15 6.93 -18.87 -2.38
CA VAL A 15 7.34 -18.50 -3.75
C VAL A 15 8.25 -19.53 -4.42
N TYR A 16 8.63 -20.60 -3.73
CA TYR A 16 9.43 -21.66 -4.36
C TYR A 16 8.56 -22.59 -5.21
N SER A 17 8.95 -22.82 -6.46
CA SER A 17 8.38 -23.85 -7.33
C SER A 17 9.26 -25.10 -7.27
N GLU A 18 8.80 -26.15 -6.59
CA GLU A 18 9.51 -27.44 -6.55
C GLU A 18 9.66 -28.07 -7.94
N ALA A 19 8.67 -27.88 -8.81
CA ALA A 19 8.66 -28.46 -10.16
C ALA A 19 9.74 -27.85 -11.06
N ASP A 20 9.96 -26.54 -10.93
CA ASP A 20 10.92 -25.80 -11.74
C ASP A 20 12.28 -25.62 -11.05
N GLY A 21 12.35 -25.91 -9.74
CA GLY A 21 13.55 -25.71 -8.93
C GLY A 21 13.96 -24.24 -8.77
N ILE A 22 13.02 -23.30 -8.94
CA ILE A 22 13.27 -21.85 -8.93
C ILE A 22 12.22 -21.09 -8.11
N ASP A 23 12.59 -19.90 -7.64
CA ASP A 23 11.66 -18.96 -7.01
C ASP A 23 10.85 -18.20 -8.06
N ILE A 24 9.52 -18.13 -7.87
CA ILE A 24 8.65 -17.21 -8.60
C ILE A 24 8.93 -15.76 -8.16
N ARG A 25 8.55 -14.78 -8.99
CA ARG A 25 8.88 -13.37 -8.72
C ARG A 25 7.99 -12.80 -7.61
N GLY A 26 8.45 -12.94 -6.37
CA GLY A 26 7.87 -12.29 -5.19
C GLY A 26 8.51 -10.94 -4.87
N THR A 27 7.71 -9.95 -4.48
CA THR A 27 8.17 -8.73 -3.82
C THR A 27 7.46 -8.63 -2.47
N PHE A 28 8.24 -8.49 -1.40
CA PHE A 28 7.75 -8.46 -0.03
C PHE A 28 8.17 -7.14 0.62
N ILE A 29 7.21 -6.40 1.18
CA ILE A 29 7.47 -5.18 1.95
C ILE A 29 7.24 -5.50 3.42
N ILE A 30 8.32 -5.48 4.19
CA ILE A 30 8.34 -5.80 5.62
C ILE A 30 8.63 -4.49 6.36
N ASP A 31 7.86 -4.23 7.41
CA ASP A 31 8.06 -3.04 8.24
C ASP A 31 9.21 -3.21 9.25
N PRO A 32 9.61 -2.14 9.96
CA PRO A 32 10.67 -2.22 10.98
C PRO A 32 10.34 -3.13 12.17
N ASP A 33 9.08 -3.48 12.39
CA ASP A 33 8.66 -4.39 13.45
C ASP A 33 8.70 -5.86 12.99
N GLY A 34 9.12 -6.11 11.75
CA GLY A 34 9.21 -7.43 11.15
C GLY A 34 7.87 -7.96 10.62
N ILE A 35 6.84 -7.11 10.52
CA ILE A 35 5.51 -7.49 10.04
C ILE A 35 5.44 -7.30 8.52
N LEU A 36 4.93 -8.33 7.84
CA LEU A 36 4.71 -8.30 6.40
C LEU A 36 3.48 -7.44 6.07
N GLN A 37 3.69 -6.33 5.34
CA GLN A 37 2.65 -5.36 5.03
C GLN A 37 2.10 -5.51 3.62
N CYS A 38 2.91 -6.00 2.67
CA CYS A 38 2.50 -6.13 1.28
C CYS A 38 3.28 -7.26 0.59
N ILE A 39 2.57 -7.97 -0.28
CA ILE A 39 3.10 -9.05 -1.12
C ILE A 39 2.63 -8.83 -2.55
N ASP A 40 3.55 -8.85 -3.51
CA ASP A 40 3.25 -9.01 -4.93
C ASP A 40 3.87 -10.29 -5.45
N ILE A 41 3.05 -11.16 -6.05
CA ILE A 41 3.50 -12.39 -6.72
C ILE A 41 3.20 -12.23 -8.21
N LEU A 42 4.25 -12.25 -9.02
CA LEU A 42 4.15 -12.10 -10.46
C LEU A 42 4.77 -13.31 -11.19
N PRO A 43 4.20 -13.74 -12.33
CA PRO A 43 4.80 -14.79 -13.13
C PRO A 43 6.09 -14.28 -13.78
N ALA A 44 7.00 -15.20 -14.13
CA ALA A 44 8.30 -14.87 -14.72
C ALA A 44 8.29 -13.91 -15.93
N PRO A 45 7.32 -13.96 -16.87
CA PRO A 45 7.27 -13.01 -18.00
C PRO A 45 6.73 -11.62 -17.64
N CYS A 46 6.11 -11.44 -16.48
CA CYS A 46 5.56 -10.16 -16.08
C CYS A 46 6.62 -9.29 -15.37
N GLY A 47 6.79 -8.06 -15.85
CA GLY A 47 7.68 -7.08 -15.24
C GLY A 47 7.10 -6.47 -13.96
N ARG A 48 7.98 -6.11 -13.02
CA ARG A 48 7.61 -5.35 -11.82
C ARG A 48 7.58 -3.85 -12.16
N SER A 49 6.62 -3.14 -11.58
CA SER A 49 6.60 -1.67 -11.62
C SER A 49 7.30 -1.11 -10.38
N VAL A 50 8.42 -0.42 -10.57
CA VAL A 50 9.16 0.21 -9.47
C VAL A 50 8.36 1.38 -8.88
N ASP A 51 7.66 2.14 -9.73
CA ASP A 51 6.82 3.26 -9.30
C ASP A 51 5.70 2.80 -8.36
N GLU A 52 5.12 1.62 -8.62
CA GLU A 52 4.08 1.06 -7.75
C GLU A 52 4.64 0.60 -6.41
N ILE A 53 5.84 0.00 -6.40
CA ILE A 53 6.53 -0.38 -5.16
C ILE A 53 6.82 0.86 -4.31
N ILE A 54 7.33 1.94 -4.94
CA ILE A 54 7.59 3.21 -4.24
C ILE A 54 6.29 3.81 -3.69
N ARG A 55 5.23 3.84 -4.50
CA ARG A 55 3.91 4.35 -4.07
C ARG A 55 3.37 3.59 -2.86
N ARG A 56 3.49 2.26 -2.86
CA ARG A 56 3.08 1.41 -1.73
C ARG A 56 3.91 1.67 -0.48
N ILE A 57 5.23 1.79 -0.61
CA ILE A 57 6.11 2.14 0.52
C ILE A 57 5.69 3.48 1.13
N GLN A 58 5.45 4.50 0.30
CA GLN A 58 5.00 5.82 0.77
C GLN A 58 3.64 5.76 1.45
N ALA A 59 2.69 5.00 0.90
CA ALA A 59 1.37 4.80 1.50
C ALA A 59 1.47 4.11 2.86
N LEU A 60 2.28 3.05 2.97
CA LEU A 60 2.49 2.32 4.23
C LEU A 60 3.18 3.20 5.27
N GLN A 61 4.15 4.02 4.87
CA GLN A 61 4.78 5.01 5.75
C GLN A 61 3.78 6.04 6.26
N HIS A 62 2.89 6.54 5.40
CA HIS A 62 1.82 7.49 5.80
C HIS A 62 0.85 6.87 6.80
N ILE A 63 0.38 5.64 6.52
CA ILE A 63 -0.52 4.89 7.42
C ILE A 63 0.16 4.68 8.78
N ARG A 64 1.44 4.31 8.80
CA ARG A 64 2.22 4.14 10.04
C ARG A 64 2.36 5.47 10.79
N ALA A 65 2.70 6.55 10.11
CA ALA A 65 2.85 7.89 10.71
C ALA A 65 1.54 8.40 11.32
N THR A 66 0.40 8.07 10.71
CA THR A 66 -0.94 8.43 11.21
C THR A 66 -1.52 7.43 12.20
N SER A 67 -0.75 6.40 12.59
CA SER A 67 -1.20 5.30 13.46
C SER A 67 -2.51 4.65 12.95
N ALA A 68 -2.59 4.43 11.64
CA ALA A 68 -3.74 3.86 10.93
C ALA A 68 -5.07 4.64 11.08
N LYS A 69 -5.02 5.92 11.44
CA LYS A 69 -6.20 6.81 11.49
C LYS A 69 -6.59 7.34 10.11
N GLU A 70 -5.67 7.31 9.16
CA GLU A 70 -5.90 7.70 7.77
C GLU A 70 -5.64 6.52 6.84
N VAL A 71 -6.43 6.42 5.78
CA VAL A 71 -6.30 5.40 4.75
C VAL A 71 -6.06 6.04 3.38
N THR A 72 -5.28 5.34 2.56
CA THR A 72 -4.93 5.75 1.22
C THR A 72 -5.87 5.05 0.22
N PRO A 73 -6.72 5.79 -0.53
CA PRO A 73 -7.63 5.19 -1.50
C PRO A 73 -6.90 4.60 -2.72
N SER A 74 -7.66 3.98 -3.64
CA SER A 74 -7.12 3.50 -4.92
C SER A 74 -6.36 4.60 -5.65
N ASP A 75 -5.23 4.23 -6.26
CA ASP A 75 -4.36 5.14 -7.01
C ASP A 75 -3.81 6.35 -6.23
N TRP A 76 -3.91 6.33 -4.89
CA TRP A 76 -3.35 7.39 -4.06
C TRP A 76 -1.85 7.57 -4.27
N ARG A 77 -1.42 8.82 -4.35
CA ARG A 77 -0.02 9.26 -4.42
C ARG A 77 0.27 10.28 -3.33
N PRO A 78 1.54 10.49 -2.95
CA PRO A 78 1.89 11.56 -2.02
C PRO A 78 1.34 12.90 -2.47
N GLY A 79 0.68 13.61 -1.56
CA GLY A 79 -0.01 14.88 -1.85
C GLY A 79 -1.48 14.74 -2.24
N CYS A 80 -1.96 13.54 -2.55
CA CYS A 80 -3.40 13.28 -2.71
C CYS A 80 -4.10 13.21 -1.35
N SER A 81 -5.39 13.56 -1.33
CA SER A 81 -6.23 13.47 -0.15
C SER A 81 -6.32 12.04 0.39
N THR A 82 -6.23 11.92 1.71
CA THR A 82 -6.48 10.68 2.45
C THR A 82 -7.91 10.63 2.97
N LEU A 83 -8.36 9.46 3.40
CA LEU A 83 -9.69 9.26 3.98
C LEU A 83 -9.54 8.90 5.46
N LYS A 84 -10.49 9.34 6.29
CA LYS A 84 -10.61 8.86 7.68
C LYS A 84 -11.76 7.86 7.74
N PRO A 85 -11.50 6.59 8.12
CA PRO A 85 -12.55 5.59 8.17
C PRO A 85 -13.58 5.95 9.25
N SER A 86 -14.87 5.90 8.89
CA SER A 86 -16.02 6.09 9.78
C SER A 86 -17.10 5.05 9.45
N PRO A 87 -17.89 4.55 10.42
CA PRO A 87 -19.01 3.65 10.15
C PRO A 87 -19.98 4.17 9.08
N ASP A 88 -20.19 5.48 9.01
CA ASP A 88 -21.07 6.12 8.01
C ASP A 88 -20.57 5.99 6.56
N MET A 89 -19.27 5.67 6.40
CA MET A 89 -18.61 5.56 5.10
C MET A 89 -18.74 4.16 4.49
N VAL A 90 -19.17 3.16 5.26
CA VAL A 90 -19.31 1.77 4.80
C VAL A 90 -20.30 1.72 3.62
N GLY A 91 -19.86 1.18 2.48
CA GLY A 91 -20.66 1.10 1.24
C GLY A 91 -20.74 2.42 0.44
N LYS A 92 -20.20 3.53 0.95
CA LYS A 92 -20.25 4.86 0.31
C LYS A 92 -18.88 5.42 -0.08
N VAL A 93 -17.80 4.65 0.10
CA VAL A 93 -16.40 5.05 -0.20
C VAL A 93 -16.26 5.64 -1.60
N TRP A 94 -16.94 5.07 -2.59
CA TRP A 94 -16.89 5.55 -3.98
C TRP A 94 -17.37 7.00 -4.14
N GLN A 95 -18.36 7.45 -3.36
CA GLN A 95 -18.86 8.84 -3.40
C GLN A 95 -17.77 9.81 -2.95
N PHE A 96 -17.05 9.46 -1.88
CA PHE A 96 -15.94 10.26 -1.36
C PHE A 96 -14.74 10.28 -2.31
N VAL A 97 -14.48 9.18 -3.03
CA VAL A 97 -13.41 9.12 -4.04
C VAL A 97 -13.76 9.93 -5.29
N GLU A 98 -15.00 9.85 -5.77
CA GLU A 98 -15.45 10.64 -6.94
C GLU A 98 -15.49 12.14 -6.65
N GLU A 99 -15.88 12.55 -5.44
CA GLU A 99 -15.82 13.94 -5.01
C GLU A 99 -14.40 14.53 -5.07
N GLN A 100 -13.37 13.69 -4.90
CA GLN A 100 -11.96 14.11 -5.04
C GLN A 100 -11.53 14.21 -6.51
N LYS A 101 -12.06 13.39 -7.42
CA LYS A 101 -11.72 13.42 -8.85
C LYS A 101 -12.27 14.64 -9.59
N GLY A 102 -13.38 15.22 -9.11
CA GLY A 102 -14.06 16.35 -9.73
C GLY A 102 -13.45 17.73 -9.48
N SER A 103 -12.39 17.86 -8.67
CA SER A 103 -11.75 19.14 -8.37
C SER A 103 -10.52 19.36 -9.27
N PRO A 104 -10.54 20.28 -10.27
CA PRO A 104 -9.37 20.61 -11.06
C PRO A 104 -8.39 21.41 -10.19
N GLY A 105 -7.46 20.69 -9.55
CA GLY A 105 -6.61 21.23 -8.49
C GLY A 105 -7.34 21.23 -7.15
N GLY A 106 -7.07 20.23 -6.32
CA GLY A 106 -7.86 20.01 -5.11
C GLY A 106 -7.03 19.43 -3.97
N SER A 107 -6.06 20.18 -3.46
CA SER A 107 -5.64 20.02 -2.08
C SER A 107 -6.82 20.43 -1.18
N LYS A 108 -7.83 19.59 -1.04
CA LYS A 108 -8.67 19.65 0.15
C LYS A 108 -7.93 18.90 1.24
N THR A 109 -6.90 19.55 1.78
CA THR A 109 -6.48 19.33 3.15
C THR A 109 -7.75 19.45 3.98
N GLN A 110 -8.37 18.35 4.39
CA GLN A 110 -9.24 18.39 5.54
C GLN A 110 -8.31 18.73 6.70
N GLN A 111 -8.10 20.04 6.90
CA GLN A 111 -7.51 20.55 8.12
C GLN A 111 -8.26 19.89 9.28
N PRO A 112 -7.57 19.41 10.32
CA PRO A 112 -8.27 19.16 11.56
C PRO A 112 -8.97 20.47 11.92
N THR A 113 -10.30 20.45 11.96
CA THR A 113 -11.08 21.57 12.47
C THR A 113 -10.50 21.93 13.83
N PRO A 114 -10.01 23.16 14.05
CA PRO A 114 -9.67 23.57 15.40
C PRO A 114 -10.93 23.43 16.26
N PRO A 115 -10.85 22.97 17.51
CA PRO A 115 -11.98 23.07 18.41
C PRO A 115 -12.38 24.55 18.47
N GLY A 116 -13.60 24.86 18.01
CA GLY A 116 -14.15 26.21 18.10
C GLY A 116 -14.17 26.67 19.55
N GLY A 117 -13.78 27.94 19.76
CA GLY A 117 -13.55 28.61 21.04
C GLY A 117 -14.77 28.66 21.97
N CYS A 118 -14.65 29.21 23.19
CA CYS A 118 -13.95 30.44 23.57
C CYS A 118 -12.46 30.33 23.91
#